data_AF-A0A3B9FND8-F1
#
_entry.id   AF-A0A3B9FND8-F1
#
_cell.length_a   1.000
_cell.length_b   1.000
_cell.length_c   1.000
_cell.angle_alpha   90.00
_cell.angle_beta   90.00
_cell.angle_gamma   90.00
#
_symmetry.space_group_name_H-M   'P 1'
#
loop_
_entity.id
_entity.type
_entity.pdbx_description
1 polymer ?
#
loop_
_entity_poly.entity_id
_entity_poly.type
_entity_poly.pdbx_seq_one_letter_code
_entity_poly.pdbx_strand_id
1 'polypeptide(L)'
;MKLPLFVLFPSLILGVFLQAAHETKPLSEDQLKAHKLDGKFFKKGTEVEGILIATSERVSDYAHAESAYLFGKIMQSVDKKVAERIRGKRLLCILIGHDELTSEVPQFRTDKKGKELDFYNWRSRGFLRWFGPRPVVVFAEEDVMEYEGGMRLESILIHEFGHVVHGAGFDEDQQKRLTAAFEKARELEIWNDGRAAQRFRRVKGKKK
;
A
#
# COMPACT_ATOMS: atom_id res chain seq x y z
N MET A 1 13.17 -54.17 47.13
CA MET A 1 12.34 -52.95 46.93
C MET A 1 13.18 -51.83 46.36
N LYS A 2 13.06 -51.53 45.06
CA LYS A 2 13.42 -50.23 44.46
C LYS A 2 12.42 -49.99 43.31
N LEU A 3 11.60 -48.95 43.46
CA LEU A 3 10.60 -48.52 42.47
C LEU A 3 11.32 -47.72 41.36
N PRO A 4 10.99 -47.87 40.07
CA PRO A 4 11.57 -47.03 39.03
C PRO A 4 10.88 -45.66 39.01
N LEU A 5 11.70 -44.61 38.97
CA LEU A 5 11.31 -43.22 38.86
C LEU A 5 10.86 -42.92 37.42
N PHE A 6 9.56 -42.71 37.20
CA PHE A 6 9.04 -42.22 35.93
C PHE A 6 9.29 -40.72 35.83
N VAL A 7 10.19 -40.32 34.92
CA VAL A 7 10.39 -38.92 34.55
C VAL A 7 9.39 -38.58 33.44
N LEU A 8 8.33 -37.85 33.80
CA LEU A 8 7.38 -37.26 32.86
C LEU A 8 8.03 -36.04 32.22
N PHE A 9 8.38 -36.14 30.93
CA PHE A 9 8.73 -34.98 30.11
C PHE A 9 7.44 -34.22 29.76
N PRO A 10 7.30 -32.92 30.11
CA PRO A 10 6.18 -32.13 29.63
C PRO A 10 6.37 -31.90 28.14
N SER A 11 5.51 -32.49 27.33
CA SER A 11 5.45 -32.26 25.89
C SER A 11 4.97 -30.83 25.66
N LEU A 12 5.91 -29.92 25.37
CA LEU A 12 5.62 -28.54 25.01
C LEU A 12 4.96 -28.55 23.63
N ILE A 13 3.62 -28.49 23.59
CA ILE A 13 2.89 -28.28 22.35
C ILE A 13 3.18 -26.85 21.88
N LEU A 14 4.12 -26.72 20.95
CA LEU A 14 4.36 -25.49 20.22
C LEU A 14 3.13 -25.26 19.33
N GLY A 15 2.16 -24.49 19.82
CA GLY A 15 1.03 -24.05 19.01
C GLY A 15 1.56 -23.21 17.85
N VAL A 16 1.53 -23.78 16.64
CA VAL A 16 1.68 -23.00 15.42
C VAL A 16 0.42 -22.15 15.34
N PHE A 17 0.52 -20.88 15.76
CA PHE A 17 -0.51 -19.90 15.47
C PHE A 17 -0.52 -19.74 13.95
N LEU A 18 -1.49 -20.37 13.28
CA LEU A 18 -1.89 -19.92 11.96
C LEU A 18 -2.32 -18.47 12.15
N GLN A 19 -1.52 -17.53 11.64
CA GLN A 19 -1.94 -16.15 11.56
C GLN A 19 -3.21 -16.16 10.71
N ALA A 20 -4.35 -15.86 11.33
CA ALA A 20 -5.63 -15.86 10.65
C ALA A 20 -5.47 -15.04 9.37
N ALA A 21 -5.89 -15.61 8.23
CA ALA A 21 -5.94 -14.89 6.98
C ALA A 21 -6.65 -13.55 7.23
N HIS A 22 -6.09 -12.46 6.70
CA HIS A 22 -6.66 -11.13 6.87
C HIS A 22 -8.09 -11.13 6.31
N GLU A 23 -9.07 -11.13 7.21
CA GLU A 23 -10.48 -11.31 6.88
C GLU A 23 -11.13 -9.96 6.60
N THR A 24 -11.82 -9.85 5.46
CA THR A 24 -12.61 -8.67 5.13
C THR A 24 -13.87 -8.61 5.99
N LYS A 25 -14.09 -7.48 6.67
CA LYS A 25 -15.22 -7.27 7.59
C LYS A 25 -15.93 -5.95 7.30
N PRO A 26 -17.21 -5.80 7.68
CA PRO A 26 -17.82 -4.48 7.75
C PRO A 26 -16.98 -3.53 8.60
N LEU A 27 -16.84 -2.28 8.16
CA LEU A 27 -16.12 -1.26 8.94
C LEU A 27 -16.92 -0.90 10.20
N SER A 28 -16.24 -0.88 11.35
CA SER A 28 -16.86 -0.40 12.59
C SER A 28 -17.03 1.11 12.59
N GLU A 29 -17.94 1.63 13.42
CA GLU A 29 -18.11 3.07 13.62
C GLU A 29 -16.80 3.74 14.10
N ASP A 30 -16.03 3.02 14.93
CA ASP A 30 -14.73 3.48 15.42
C ASP A 30 -13.71 3.59 14.28
N GLN A 31 -13.65 2.60 13.37
CA GLN A 31 -12.78 2.68 12.19
C GLN A 31 -13.17 3.84 11.29
N LEU A 32 -14.47 3.99 11.00
CA LEU A 32 -14.98 5.10 10.17
C LEU A 32 -14.62 6.46 10.78
N LYS A 33 -14.88 6.65 12.08
CA LYS A 33 -14.57 7.89 12.81
C LYS A 33 -13.07 8.14 12.88
N ALA A 34 -12.29 7.13 13.27
CA ALA A 34 -10.85 7.26 13.47
C ALA A 34 -10.10 7.50 12.15
N HIS A 35 -10.66 7.07 11.01
CA HIS A 35 -10.09 7.30 9.69
C HIS A 35 -10.79 8.41 8.89
N LYS A 36 -11.82 9.05 9.46
CA LYS A 36 -12.65 10.10 8.82
C LYS A 36 -13.24 9.63 7.48
N LEU A 37 -13.79 8.43 7.47
CA LEU A 37 -14.39 7.80 6.30
C LEU A 37 -15.91 8.04 6.29
N ASP A 38 -16.45 8.30 5.10
CA ASP A 38 -17.90 8.39 4.89
C ASP A 38 -18.51 6.98 4.84
N GLY A 39 -19.22 6.57 5.89
CA GLY A 39 -19.88 5.26 5.98
C GLY A 39 -20.99 5.03 4.95
N LYS A 40 -21.40 6.06 4.19
CA LYS A 40 -22.28 5.86 3.02
C LYS A 40 -21.53 5.17 1.88
N PHE A 41 -20.25 5.51 1.68
CA PHE A 41 -19.41 4.93 0.65
C PHE A 41 -18.60 3.73 1.17
N PHE A 42 -17.88 3.90 2.28
CA PHE A 42 -17.01 2.87 2.84
C PHE A 42 -17.83 1.87 3.65
N LYS A 43 -17.82 0.61 3.21
CA LYS A 43 -18.65 -0.46 3.80
C LYS A 43 -17.83 -1.52 4.50
N LYS A 44 -16.69 -1.89 3.92
CA LYS A 44 -15.87 -3.00 4.42
C LYS A 44 -14.39 -2.67 4.42
N GLY A 45 -13.65 -3.41 5.22
CA GLY A 45 -12.24 -3.22 5.38
C GLY A 45 -11.52 -4.43 5.95
N THR A 46 -10.20 -4.36 5.85
CA THR A 46 -9.26 -5.38 6.30
C THR A 46 -8.11 -4.69 7.02
N GLU A 47 -7.69 -5.22 8.16
CA GLU A 47 -6.53 -4.70 8.90
C GLU A 47 -5.33 -5.63 8.77
N VAL A 48 -4.18 -5.03 8.48
CA VAL A 48 -2.89 -5.71 8.40
C VAL A 48 -1.79 -4.76 8.87
N GLU A 49 -0.91 -5.19 9.76
CA GLU A 49 0.27 -4.40 10.15
C GLU A 49 -0.04 -2.97 10.64
N GLY A 50 -1.22 -2.74 11.23
CA GLY A 50 -1.67 -1.40 11.64
C GLY A 50 -2.11 -0.48 10.48
N ILE A 51 -2.33 -1.05 9.30
CA ILE A 51 -2.82 -0.41 8.09
C ILE A 51 -4.28 -0.83 7.91
N LEU A 52 -5.17 0.15 7.73
CA LEU A 52 -6.56 -0.11 7.35
C LEU A 52 -6.69 -0.08 5.83
N ILE A 53 -7.16 -1.17 5.24
CA ILE A 53 -7.64 -1.23 3.86
C ILE A 53 -9.15 -1.00 3.90
N ALA A 54 -9.67 0.06 3.28
CA ALA A 54 -11.08 0.43 3.33
C ALA A 54 -11.66 0.60 1.93
N THR A 55 -12.85 0.05 1.69
CA THR A 55 -13.46 0.01 0.34
C THR A 55 -14.97 0.20 0.39
N SER A 56 -15.57 0.38 -0.78
CA SER A 56 -17.00 0.15 -0.94
C SER A 56 -17.34 -1.34 -0.80
N GLU A 57 -18.63 -1.67 -0.91
CA GLU A 57 -19.10 -3.06 -0.98
C GLU A 57 -18.70 -3.79 -2.26
N ARG A 58 -18.39 -3.05 -3.35
CA ARG A 58 -18.17 -3.61 -4.69
C ARG A 58 -16.80 -4.24 -4.90
N VAL A 59 -15.79 -3.81 -4.16
CA VAL A 59 -14.44 -4.39 -4.25
C VAL A 59 -14.46 -5.84 -3.78
N SER A 60 -13.81 -6.75 -4.52
CA SER A 60 -13.68 -8.17 -4.19
C SER A 60 -12.92 -8.41 -2.88
N ASP A 61 -13.36 -9.41 -2.12
CA ASP A 61 -12.63 -9.85 -0.93
C ASP A 61 -11.26 -10.46 -1.29
N TYR A 62 -11.09 -10.95 -2.52
CA TYR A 62 -9.78 -11.41 -3.01
C TYR A 62 -8.78 -10.25 -3.14
N ALA A 63 -9.23 -9.06 -3.59
CA ALA A 63 -8.37 -7.89 -3.67
C ALA A 63 -7.94 -7.39 -2.29
N HIS A 64 -8.84 -7.51 -1.29
CA HIS A 64 -8.48 -7.30 0.12
C HIS A 64 -7.42 -8.28 0.60
N ALA A 65 -7.63 -9.58 0.37
CA ALA A 65 -6.72 -10.63 0.81
C ALA A 65 -5.33 -10.48 0.18
N GLU A 66 -5.25 -10.21 -1.13
CA GLU A 66 -3.98 -10.01 -1.84
C GLU A 66 -3.27 -8.75 -1.35
N SER A 67 -4.00 -7.63 -1.23
CA SER A 67 -3.44 -6.39 -0.70
C SER A 67 -2.88 -6.59 0.72
N ALA A 68 -3.64 -7.28 1.57
CA ALA A 68 -3.23 -7.54 2.94
C ALA A 68 -2.00 -8.45 2.99
N TYR A 69 -1.98 -9.52 2.19
CA TYR A 69 -0.82 -10.39 2.07
C TYR A 69 0.44 -9.63 1.63
N LEU A 70 0.34 -8.83 0.56
CA LEU A 70 1.47 -8.05 0.04
C LEU A 70 1.95 -7.00 1.04
N PHE A 71 1.05 -6.26 1.70
CA PHE A 71 1.43 -5.32 2.76
C PHE A 71 2.13 -6.03 3.92
N GLY A 72 1.63 -7.19 4.34
CA GLY A 72 2.29 -8.01 5.35
C GLY A 72 3.71 -8.38 4.94
N LYS A 73 3.90 -8.86 3.70
CA LYS A 73 5.22 -9.23 3.16
C LYS A 73 6.17 -8.04 3.05
N ILE A 74 5.69 -6.89 2.59
CA ILE A 74 6.52 -5.68 2.50
C ILE A 74 6.92 -5.21 3.90
N MET A 75 5.96 -5.09 4.82
CA MET A 75 6.22 -4.64 6.19
C MET A 75 7.14 -5.58 6.98
N GLN A 76 7.14 -6.88 6.67
CA GLN A 76 8.07 -7.86 7.23
C GLN A 76 9.49 -7.77 6.62
N SER A 77 9.62 -7.27 5.39
CA SER A 77 10.91 -7.21 4.68
C SER A 77 11.66 -5.89 4.90
N VAL A 78 10.97 -4.80 5.25
CA VAL A 78 11.61 -3.52 5.56
C VAL A 78 12.22 -3.50 6.96
N ASP A 79 13.16 -2.58 7.19
CA ASP A 79 13.75 -2.35 8.52
C ASP A 79 12.67 -2.14 9.60
N LYS A 80 12.86 -2.73 10.78
CA LYS A 80 11.86 -2.72 11.85
C LYS A 80 11.49 -1.30 12.31
N LYS A 81 12.45 -0.37 12.39
CA LYS A 81 12.20 1.02 12.79
C LYS A 81 11.44 1.78 11.70
N VAL A 82 11.74 1.48 10.43
CA VAL A 82 10.98 2.00 9.28
C VAL A 82 9.54 1.51 9.34
N ALA A 83 9.30 0.21 9.56
CA ALA A 83 7.96 -0.34 9.73
C ALA A 83 7.21 0.33 10.90
N GLU A 84 7.84 0.46 12.07
CA GLU A 84 7.27 1.14 13.24
C GLU A 84 6.83 2.57 12.93
N ARG A 85 7.64 3.34 12.21
CA ARG A 85 7.27 4.70 11.79
C ARG A 85 6.09 4.70 10.83
N ILE A 86 6.03 3.78 9.88
CA ILE A 86 4.86 3.63 8.98
C ILE A 86 3.59 3.34 9.79
N ARG A 87 3.63 2.40 10.75
CA ARG A 87 2.49 2.11 11.65
C ARG A 87 2.07 3.35 12.42
N GLY A 88 3.04 4.11 12.94
CA GLY A 88 2.81 5.38 13.65
C GLY A 88 2.12 6.46 12.81
N LYS A 89 2.22 6.41 11.48
CA LYS A 89 1.50 7.32 10.56
C LYS A 89 0.05 6.92 10.29
N ARG A 90 -0.38 5.74 10.77
CA ARG A 90 -1.75 5.20 10.55
C ARG A 90 -2.14 5.24 9.07
N LEU A 91 -1.31 4.62 8.24
CA LEU A 91 -1.53 4.51 6.81
C LEU A 91 -2.95 3.99 6.53
N LEU A 92 -3.62 4.64 5.59
CA LEU A 92 -4.90 4.20 5.04
C LEU A 92 -4.66 3.74 3.61
N CYS A 93 -5.16 2.55 3.28
CA CYS A 93 -5.28 2.09 1.91
C CYS A 93 -6.74 2.17 1.48
N ILE A 94 -7.00 2.70 0.29
CA ILE A 94 -8.32 2.67 -0.34
C ILE A 94 -8.21 1.82 -1.60
N LEU A 95 -9.00 0.75 -1.67
CA LEU A 95 -9.16 0.04 -2.94
C LEU A 95 -10.39 0.57 -3.67
N ILE A 96 -10.27 0.66 -4.98
CA ILE A 96 -11.32 1.11 -5.90
C ILE A 96 -11.71 -0.09 -6.76
N GLY A 97 -13.00 -0.37 -6.83
CA GLY A 97 -13.51 -1.48 -7.63
C GLY A 97 -13.20 -1.32 -9.12
N HIS A 98 -13.25 -2.41 -9.86
CA HIS A 98 -13.02 -2.40 -11.30
C HIS A 98 -13.91 -1.38 -12.03
N ASP A 99 -15.22 -1.42 -11.75
CA ASP A 99 -16.24 -0.54 -12.32
C ASP A 99 -16.44 0.77 -11.52
N GLU A 100 -15.60 1.02 -10.51
CA GLU A 100 -15.65 2.25 -9.71
C GLU A 100 -14.66 3.28 -10.23
N LEU A 101 -15.05 4.54 -10.15
CA LEU A 101 -14.22 5.65 -10.59
C LEU A 101 -13.56 6.33 -9.39
N THR A 102 -12.33 6.77 -9.55
CA THR A 102 -11.60 7.51 -8.51
C THR A 102 -12.34 8.76 -8.06
N SER A 103 -13.04 9.45 -8.98
CA SER A 103 -13.87 10.59 -8.65
C SER A 103 -15.09 10.29 -7.77
N GLU A 104 -15.52 9.02 -7.66
CA GLU A 104 -16.63 8.60 -6.81
C GLU A 104 -16.21 8.44 -5.35
N VAL A 105 -14.92 8.17 -5.11
CA VAL A 105 -14.36 8.06 -3.77
C VAL A 105 -14.44 9.43 -3.08
N PRO A 106 -15.06 9.55 -1.88
CA PRO A 106 -15.31 10.84 -1.24
C PRO A 106 -14.08 11.75 -1.09
N GLN A 107 -12.90 11.17 -0.84
CA GLN A 107 -11.61 11.86 -0.67
C GLN A 107 -11.02 12.42 -1.97
N PHE A 108 -11.50 11.95 -3.13
CA PHE A 108 -10.92 12.21 -4.44
C PHE A 108 -11.94 12.79 -5.44
N ARG A 109 -13.07 13.28 -4.95
CA ARG A 109 -14.03 14.05 -5.76
C ARG A 109 -13.34 15.23 -6.45
N THR A 110 -13.76 15.51 -7.68
CA THR A 110 -13.24 16.58 -8.52
C THR A 110 -14.37 17.29 -9.25
N ASP A 111 -14.14 18.55 -9.59
CA ASP A 111 -15.00 19.40 -10.41
C ASP A 111 -14.82 19.16 -11.92
N LYS A 112 -13.81 18.38 -12.33
CA LYS A 112 -13.57 17.99 -13.74
C LYS A 112 -14.82 17.43 -14.40
N LYS A 113 -14.95 17.67 -15.72
CA LYS A 113 -16.07 17.23 -16.57
C LYS A 113 -15.57 16.70 -17.91
N GLY A 114 -16.40 15.88 -18.56
CA GLY A 114 -16.13 15.32 -19.89
C GLY A 114 -14.77 14.61 -19.96
N LYS A 115 -14.03 14.85 -21.05
CA LYS A 115 -12.73 14.21 -21.30
C LYS A 115 -11.70 14.40 -20.18
N GLU A 116 -11.76 15.50 -19.44
CA GLU A 116 -10.85 15.72 -18.30
C GLU A 116 -11.17 14.81 -17.12
N LEU A 117 -12.47 14.57 -16.88
CA LEU A 117 -12.92 13.63 -15.85
C LEU A 117 -12.56 12.20 -16.26
N ASP A 118 -12.79 11.86 -17.53
CA ASP A 118 -12.43 10.54 -18.07
C ASP A 118 -10.93 10.29 -17.92
N PHE A 119 -10.09 11.28 -18.31
CA PHE A 119 -8.65 11.19 -18.14
C PHE A 119 -8.24 11.10 -16.67
N TYR A 120 -8.88 11.86 -15.78
CA TYR A 120 -8.62 11.80 -14.35
C TYR A 120 -8.87 10.40 -13.80
N ASN A 121 -10.02 9.81 -14.11
CA ASN A 121 -10.40 8.48 -13.63
C ASN A 121 -9.53 7.38 -14.25
N TRP A 122 -9.26 7.46 -15.55
CA TRP A 122 -8.39 6.51 -16.25
C TRP A 122 -6.95 6.53 -15.72
N ARG A 123 -6.41 7.73 -15.45
CA ARG A 123 -5.01 7.87 -15.02
C ARG A 123 -4.81 7.60 -13.53
N SER A 124 -5.82 7.83 -12.70
CA SER A 124 -5.70 7.83 -11.23
C SER A 124 -6.13 6.49 -10.65
N ARG A 125 -5.51 5.39 -11.07
CA ARG A 125 -5.82 4.02 -10.61
C ARG A 125 -4.88 3.50 -9.52
N GLY A 126 -3.65 4.03 -9.44
CA GLY A 126 -2.72 3.77 -8.34
C GLY A 126 -1.88 4.98 -7.99
N PHE A 127 -1.87 5.40 -6.72
CA PHE A 127 -1.09 6.54 -6.24
C PHE A 127 -1.05 6.67 -4.70
N LEU A 128 0.00 7.30 -4.18
CA LEU A 128 0.08 7.85 -2.83
C LEU A 128 -0.33 9.34 -2.78
N ARG A 129 -1.20 9.71 -1.82
CA ARG A 129 -1.52 11.11 -1.47
C ARG A 129 -1.46 11.34 0.04
N TRP A 130 -1.04 12.55 0.43
CA TRP A 130 -1.01 12.96 1.83
C TRP A 130 -2.21 13.81 2.20
N PHE A 131 -2.87 13.50 3.31
CA PHE A 131 -3.93 14.29 3.92
C PHE A 131 -3.48 14.74 5.31
N GLY A 132 -2.86 15.92 5.37
CA GLY A 132 -2.11 16.37 6.54
C GLY A 132 -0.94 15.41 6.82
N PRO A 133 -0.76 14.92 8.06
CA PRO A 133 0.35 14.01 8.40
C PRO A 133 0.11 12.56 7.99
N ARG A 134 -1.08 12.22 7.46
CA ARG A 134 -1.48 10.84 7.16
C ARG A 134 -1.31 10.52 5.67
N PRO A 135 -0.52 9.49 5.32
CA PRO A 135 -0.48 8.96 3.97
C PRO A 135 -1.73 8.14 3.67
N VAL A 136 -2.23 8.27 2.43
CA VAL A 136 -3.32 7.47 1.86
C VAL A 136 -2.85 6.90 0.53
N VAL A 137 -2.70 5.58 0.46
CA VAL A 137 -2.44 4.87 -0.80
C VAL A 137 -3.75 4.42 -1.41
N VAL A 138 -3.81 4.44 -2.74
CA VAL A 138 -4.99 4.09 -3.52
C VAL A 138 -4.57 3.08 -4.57
N PHE A 139 -5.38 2.03 -4.74
CA PHE A 139 -5.19 1.01 -5.76
C PHE A 139 -6.52 0.60 -6.38
N ALA A 140 -6.53 0.41 -7.68
CA ALA A 140 -7.61 -0.24 -8.39
C ALA A 140 -7.48 -1.76 -8.28
N GLU A 141 -8.60 -2.48 -8.33
CA GLU A 141 -8.59 -3.95 -8.31
C GLU A 141 -7.70 -4.55 -9.40
N GLU A 142 -7.73 -4.01 -10.63
CA GLU A 142 -6.90 -4.50 -11.72
C GLU A 142 -5.40 -4.34 -11.48
N ASP A 143 -5.00 -3.34 -10.71
CA ASP A 143 -3.60 -3.09 -10.36
C ASP A 143 -3.14 -3.97 -9.20
N VAL A 144 -4.03 -4.34 -8.28
CA VAL A 144 -3.74 -5.29 -7.18
C VAL A 144 -3.66 -6.72 -7.71
N MET A 145 -4.62 -7.10 -8.54
CA MET A 145 -4.80 -8.47 -9.01
C MET A 145 -4.09 -8.75 -10.35
N GLU A 146 -3.46 -7.73 -10.93
CA GLU A 146 -2.66 -7.79 -12.17
C GLU A 146 -3.42 -8.36 -13.39
N TYR A 147 -4.73 -8.13 -13.48
CA TYR A 147 -5.54 -8.51 -14.64
C TYR A 147 -5.61 -7.39 -15.71
N GLU A 148 -6.23 -7.69 -16.85
CA GLU A 148 -6.31 -6.76 -17.97
C GLU A 148 -6.96 -5.42 -17.59
N GLY A 149 -6.31 -4.32 -17.98
CA GLY A 149 -6.68 -2.96 -17.56
C GLY A 149 -5.71 -2.37 -16.55
N GLY A 150 -5.03 -3.20 -15.76
CA GLY A 150 -3.99 -2.80 -14.81
C GLY A 150 -2.61 -2.61 -15.46
N MET A 151 -1.68 -2.06 -14.69
CA MET A 151 -0.28 -1.95 -15.11
C MET A 151 0.37 -3.32 -15.28
N ARG A 152 1.09 -3.53 -16.40
CA ARG A 152 1.64 -4.84 -16.76
C ARG A 152 3.16 -5.00 -16.60
N LEU A 153 3.90 -3.90 -16.40
CA LEU A 153 5.37 -3.95 -16.32
C LEU A 153 5.89 -4.03 -14.89
N GLU A 154 5.09 -3.58 -13.93
CA GLU A 154 5.43 -3.56 -12.51
C GLU A 154 4.16 -3.71 -11.67
N SER A 155 4.31 -4.25 -10.46
CA SER A 155 3.24 -4.21 -9.46
C SER A 155 3.11 -2.78 -8.93
N ILE A 156 2.00 -2.13 -9.26
CA ILE A 156 1.70 -0.77 -8.79
C ILE A 156 1.56 -0.73 -7.26
N LEU A 157 1.02 -1.78 -6.66
CA LEU A 157 0.93 -1.91 -5.21
C LEU A 157 2.30 -1.81 -4.56
N ILE A 158 3.26 -2.61 -5.03
CA ILE A 158 4.63 -2.61 -4.49
C ILE A 158 5.32 -1.26 -4.77
N HIS A 159 5.13 -0.70 -5.97
CA HIS A 159 5.69 0.59 -6.36
C HIS A 159 5.26 1.71 -5.41
N GLU A 160 3.94 1.90 -5.24
CA GLU A 160 3.41 2.99 -4.42
C GLU A 160 3.64 2.76 -2.93
N PHE A 161 3.69 1.50 -2.49
CA PHE A 161 4.13 1.19 -1.13
C PHE A 161 5.60 1.54 -0.92
N GLY A 162 6.44 1.47 -1.97
CA GLY A 162 7.80 2.02 -1.94
C GLY A 162 7.81 3.52 -1.58
N HIS A 163 6.87 4.31 -2.12
CA HIS A 163 6.71 5.72 -1.72
C HIS A 163 6.24 5.88 -0.28
N VAL A 164 5.46 4.93 0.26
CA VAL A 164 5.12 4.91 1.70
C VAL A 164 6.36 4.64 2.55
N VAL A 165 7.15 3.62 2.20
CA VAL A 165 8.39 3.28 2.91
C VAL A 165 9.32 4.47 2.95
N HIS A 166 9.47 5.16 1.82
CA HIS A 166 10.25 6.38 1.72
C HIS A 166 9.62 7.52 2.54
N GLY A 167 8.41 7.96 2.23
CA GLY A 167 7.83 9.19 2.78
C GLY A 167 7.30 9.08 4.21
N ALA A 168 6.79 7.93 4.62
CA ALA A 168 6.25 7.68 5.95
C ALA A 168 7.24 6.96 6.88
N GLY A 169 8.16 6.19 6.29
CA GLY A 169 9.06 5.31 7.02
C GLY A 169 10.48 5.83 7.22
N PHE A 170 11.01 6.70 6.35
CA PHE A 170 12.40 7.16 6.50
C PHE A 170 12.52 8.30 7.52
N ASP A 171 13.61 8.29 8.27
CA ASP A 171 14.06 9.44 9.06
C ASP A 171 15.01 10.34 8.24
N GLU A 172 15.46 11.44 8.85
CA GLU A 172 16.32 12.42 8.18
C GLU A 172 17.65 11.84 7.71
N ASP A 173 18.23 10.89 8.45
CA ASP A 173 19.52 10.32 8.09
C ASP A 173 19.39 9.27 6.98
N GLN A 174 18.33 8.47 7.01
CA GLN A 174 17.97 7.59 5.89
C GLN A 174 17.66 8.39 4.62
N GLN A 175 16.96 9.53 4.75
CA GLN A 175 16.71 10.44 3.64
C GLN A 175 18.03 10.99 3.05
N LYS A 176 18.96 11.46 3.90
CA LYS A 176 20.29 11.94 3.45
C LYS A 176 21.05 10.84 2.71
N ARG A 177 21.04 9.62 3.23
CA ARG A 177 21.69 8.46 2.60
C ARG A 177 21.08 8.10 1.25
N LEU A 178 19.75 8.09 1.14
CA LEU A 178 19.06 7.87 -0.13
C LEU A 178 19.43 8.93 -1.17
N THR A 179 19.41 10.20 -0.78
CA THR A 179 19.81 11.31 -1.66
C THR A 179 21.25 11.14 -2.13
N ALA A 180 22.19 10.84 -1.24
CA ALA A 180 23.60 10.61 -1.61
C ALA A 180 23.76 9.43 -2.57
N ALA A 181 23.03 8.32 -2.36
CA ALA A 181 23.06 7.17 -3.25
C ALA A 181 22.50 7.50 -4.64
N PHE A 182 21.41 8.26 -4.72
CA PHE A 182 20.84 8.73 -5.98
C PHE A 182 21.81 9.63 -6.75
N GLU A 183 22.39 10.63 -6.08
CA GLU A 183 23.38 11.53 -6.69
C GLU A 183 24.59 10.73 -7.21
N LYS A 184 25.04 9.73 -6.46
CA LYS A 184 26.15 8.87 -6.90
C LYS A 184 25.80 8.00 -8.10
N ALA A 185 24.61 7.41 -8.14
CA ALA A 185 24.14 6.64 -9.29
C ALA A 185 24.04 7.51 -10.54
N ARG A 186 23.57 8.76 -10.40
CA ARG A 186 23.51 9.74 -11.48
C ARG A 186 24.90 10.12 -12.00
N GLU A 187 25.86 10.39 -11.11
CA GLU A 187 27.26 10.67 -11.50
C GLU A 187 27.90 9.51 -12.29
N LEU A 188 27.57 8.28 -11.92
CA LEU A 188 28.06 7.06 -12.56
C LEU A 188 27.23 6.66 -13.79
N GLU A 189 26.24 7.47 -14.18
CA GLU A 189 25.36 7.21 -15.32
C GLU A 189 24.62 5.87 -15.26
N ILE A 190 24.41 5.34 -14.04
CA ILE A 190 23.67 4.11 -13.80
C ILE A 190 22.17 4.49 -13.81
N TRP A 191 21.38 3.83 -14.66
CA TRP A 191 19.93 4.05 -14.82
C TRP A 191 19.51 5.34 -15.55
N ASN A 192 20.29 5.82 -16.52
CA ASN A 192 19.98 7.00 -17.34
C ASN A 192 18.64 6.95 -18.10
N ASP A 193 18.10 5.75 -18.34
CA ASP A 193 16.81 5.50 -18.98
C ASP A 193 15.68 5.19 -17.99
N GLY A 194 15.99 5.03 -16.70
CA GLY A 194 15.02 4.74 -15.66
C GLY A 194 14.11 5.95 -15.38
N ARG A 195 12.80 5.70 -15.25
CA ARG A 195 11.81 6.74 -14.88
C ARG A 195 12.18 7.45 -13.58
N ALA A 196 12.89 6.77 -12.66
CA ALA A 196 13.43 7.33 -11.42
C ALA A 196 14.50 8.42 -11.65
N ALA A 197 15.28 8.34 -12.72
CA ALA A 197 16.26 9.37 -13.11
C ALA A 197 15.60 10.55 -13.86
N GLN A 198 14.38 10.37 -14.35
CA GLN A 198 13.66 11.35 -15.16
C GLN A 198 12.66 12.16 -14.33
N ARG A 199 13.14 13.05 -13.44
CA ARG A 199 12.32 14.21 -13.02
C ARG A 199 12.27 15.19 -14.21
N PHE A 200 11.23 15.03 -15.03
CA PHE A 200 10.88 15.88 -16.18
C PHE A 200 11.97 16.07 -17.25
N ARG A 201 11.94 15.21 -18.28
CA ARG A 201 12.19 15.65 -19.66
C ARG A 201 11.22 14.91 -20.57
N ARG A 202 10.22 15.61 -21.14
CA ARG A 202 9.88 15.36 -22.54
C ARG A 202 11.20 15.55 -23.26
N VAL A 203 11.82 14.47 -23.71
CA VAL A 203 13.02 14.54 -24.54
C VAL A 203 12.64 15.41 -25.73
N LYS A 204 13.07 16.68 -25.76
CA LYS A 204 13.15 17.40 -27.02
C LYS A 204 14.27 16.71 -27.77
N GLY A 205 13.90 15.83 -28.71
CA GLY A 205 14.85 15.21 -29.61
C GLY A 205 15.72 16.31 -30.23
N LYS A 206 17.03 16.05 -30.34
CA LYS A 206 17.89 16.92 -31.13
C LYS A 206 17.26 17.03 -32.52
N LYS A 207 17.00 18.25 -32.99
CA LYS A 207 16.64 18.49 -34.39
C LYS A 207 17.71 17.80 -35.23
N LYS A 208 17.28 16.81 -36.02
CA LYS A 208 18.00 16.42 -37.23
C LYS A 208 17.57 17.36 -38.34
#